data_AF-A0A1S6KZD7-F1
#
_entry.id   AF-A0A1S6KZD7-F1
#
_cell.length_a   1.000
_cell.length_b   1.000
_cell.length_c   1.000
_cell.angle_alpha   90.00
_cell.angle_beta   90.00
_cell.angle_gamma   90.00
#
_symmetry.space_group_name_H-M   'P 1'
#
loop_
_entity.id
_entity.type
_entity.pdbx_description
1 polymer ?
#
loop_
_entity_poly.entity_id
_entity_poly.type
_entity_poly.pdbx_seq_one_letter_code
_entity_poly.pdbx_strand_id
1 'polypeptide(L)'
;EVLRSKGHSPSEAFNETVEEATQSLYPLIGAKGMDWMFANCSTTAQRGALDWYPKFYKATKPVFEELYARVEDGSETRRSLDKNSQADYRAKLEEELKEIRESEMWRAGQTVRSLRPENN
;
A
#
# COMPACT_ATOMS: atom_id res chain seq x y z
N GLU A 1 -4.19 5.30 -9.12
CA GLU A 1 -4.44 6.57 -9.84
C GLU A 1 -3.56 6.74 -11.08
N VAL A 2 -2.23 6.72 -10.98
CA VAL A 2 -1.33 6.94 -12.14
C VAL A 2 -1.64 5.99 -13.30
N LEU A 3 -1.72 4.67 -13.08
CA LEU A 3 -2.10 3.71 -14.13
C LEU A 3 -3.48 4.00 -14.72
N ARG A 4 -4.45 4.38 -13.89
CA ARG A 4 -5.81 4.76 -14.34
C ARG A 4 -5.77 5.98 -15.27
N SER A 5 -4.96 6.99 -14.95
CA SER A 5 -4.75 8.17 -15.81
C SER A 5 -4.09 7.84 -17.16
N LYS A 6 -3.48 6.65 -17.27
CA LYS A 6 -2.83 6.14 -18.49
C LYS A 6 -3.69 5.12 -19.24
N GLY A 7 -4.96 4.93 -18.85
CA GLY A 7 -5.93 4.12 -19.59
C GLY A 7 -6.07 2.68 -19.13
N HIS A 8 -5.29 2.21 -18.15
CA HIS A 8 -5.49 0.89 -17.55
C HIS A 8 -6.85 0.82 -16.87
N SER A 9 -7.60 -0.26 -17.02
CA SER A 9 -8.86 -0.53 -16.30
C SER A 9 -8.66 -0.58 -14.76
N PRO A 10 -9.73 -0.52 -13.96
CA PRO A 10 -9.63 -0.67 -12.50
C PRO A 10 -8.98 -1.98 -12.07
N SER A 11 -9.34 -3.10 -12.72
CA SER A 11 -8.80 -4.43 -12.41
C SER A 11 -7.33 -4.55 -12.81
N GLU A 12 -6.92 -4.02 -13.97
CA GLU A 12 -5.50 -3.99 -14.36
C GLU A 12 -4.70 -3.15 -13.38
N ALA A 13 -5.17 -1.94 -13.05
CA ALA A 13 -4.47 -1.09 -12.10
C ALA A 13 -4.34 -1.74 -10.71
N PHE A 14 -5.37 -2.48 -10.26
CA PHE A 14 -5.31 -3.22 -9.00
C PHE A 14 -4.34 -4.42 -9.07
N ASN A 15 -4.38 -5.18 -10.16
CA ASN A 15 -3.48 -6.33 -10.37
C ASN A 15 -2.01 -5.89 -10.40
N GLU A 16 -1.69 -4.89 -11.21
CA GLU A 16 -0.33 -4.34 -11.40
C GLU A 16 0.22 -3.57 -10.18
N THR A 17 -0.57 -3.43 -9.12
CA THR A 17 -0.14 -2.75 -7.89
C THR A 17 -0.34 -3.62 -6.66
N VAL A 18 -1.58 -3.78 -6.20
CA VAL A 18 -1.90 -4.43 -4.93
C VAL A 18 -1.70 -5.94 -5.01
N GLU A 19 -2.18 -6.60 -6.07
CA GLU A 19 -1.97 -8.06 -6.21
C GLU A 19 -0.49 -8.37 -6.44
N GLU A 20 0.17 -7.66 -7.35
CA GLU A 20 1.59 -7.89 -7.62
C GLU A 20 2.42 -7.73 -6.35
N ALA A 21 2.20 -6.66 -5.57
CA ALA A 21 2.90 -6.50 -4.30
C ALA A 21 2.60 -7.62 -3.30
N THR A 22 1.32 -7.94 -3.08
CA THR A 22 0.90 -8.78 -1.94
C THR A 22 0.87 -10.28 -2.24
N GLN A 23 0.65 -10.68 -3.48
CA GLN A 23 0.57 -12.09 -3.90
C GLN A 23 1.83 -12.55 -4.63
N SER A 24 2.50 -11.67 -5.38
CA SER A 24 3.71 -12.04 -6.13
C SER A 24 4.99 -11.72 -5.33
N LEU A 25 5.20 -10.45 -4.96
CA LEU A 25 6.51 -9.97 -4.50
C LEU A 25 6.76 -10.17 -3.00
N TYR A 26 5.82 -9.76 -2.14
CA TYR A 26 5.98 -9.86 -0.69
C TYR A 26 6.14 -11.29 -0.17
N PRO A 27 5.44 -12.32 -0.70
CA PRO A 27 5.68 -13.69 -0.30
C PRO A 27 7.13 -14.14 -0.60
N LEU A 28 7.70 -13.72 -1.73
CA LEU A 28 9.10 -14.02 -2.08
C LEU A 28 10.08 -13.29 -1.16
N ILE A 29 9.83 -12.02 -0.85
CA ILE A 29 10.65 -11.26 0.10
C ILE A 29 10.60 -11.91 1.48
N GLY A 30 9.41 -12.26 1.97
CA GLY A 30 9.24 -12.91 3.27
C GLY A 30 9.91 -14.28 3.35
N ALA A 31 9.91 -15.04 2.26
CA ALA A 31 10.51 -16.37 2.22
C ALA A 31 12.03 -16.36 1.97
N LYS A 32 12.56 -15.39 1.21
CA LYS A 32 13.92 -15.47 0.64
C LYS A 32 14.73 -14.17 0.71
N GLY A 33 14.15 -13.07 1.14
CA GLY A 33 14.79 -11.76 1.18
C GLY A 33 14.63 -10.93 -0.10
N MET A 34 14.91 -9.63 0.03
CA MET A 34 14.73 -8.63 -1.04
C MET A 34 15.76 -8.78 -2.17
N ASP A 35 17.00 -9.12 -1.82
CA ASP A 35 18.09 -9.37 -2.77
C ASP A 35 17.78 -10.58 -3.65
N TRP A 36 17.26 -11.66 -3.05
CA TRP A 36 16.81 -12.82 -3.81
C TRP A 36 15.67 -12.45 -4.76
N MET A 37 14.66 -11.72 -4.28
CA MET A 37 13.53 -11.30 -5.11
C MET A 37 14.02 -10.49 -6.33
N PHE A 38 14.87 -9.48 -6.11
CA PHE A 38 15.45 -8.71 -7.21
C PHE A 38 16.23 -9.59 -8.19
N ALA A 39 17.13 -10.45 -7.70
CA ALA A 39 17.93 -11.33 -8.55
C ALA A 39 17.09 -12.28 -9.41
N ASN A 40 15.86 -12.58 -9.00
CA ASN A 40 14.94 -13.48 -9.70
C ASN A 40 13.86 -12.74 -10.53
N CYS A 41 13.88 -11.41 -10.56
CA CYS A 41 13.10 -10.62 -11.52
C CYS A 41 13.78 -10.55 -12.90
N SER A 42 13.02 -10.18 -13.94
CA SER A 42 13.60 -9.89 -15.26
C SER A 42 14.59 -8.72 -15.21
N THR A 43 15.49 -8.62 -16.19
CA THR A 43 16.46 -7.51 -16.26
C THR A 43 15.78 -6.14 -16.28
N THR A 44 14.64 -6.00 -16.97
CA THR A 44 13.86 -4.75 -16.99
C THR A 44 13.31 -4.41 -15.62
N ALA A 45 12.73 -5.38 -14.89
CA ALA A 45 12.19 -5.17 -13.55
C ALA A 45 13.31 -4.88 -12.53
N GLN A 46 14.45 -5.56 -12.63
CA GLN A 46 15.64 -5.30 -11.81
C GLN A 46 16.13 -3.86 -11.97
N ARG A 47 16.33 -3.40 -13.21
CA ARG A 47 16.76 -2.02 -13.48
C ARG A 47 15.72 -1.00 -13.04
N GLY A 48 14.45 -1.28 -13.31
CA GLY A 48 13.34 -0.47 -12.81
C GLY A 48 13.40 -0.30 -11.28
N ALA A 49 13.53 -1.39 -10.54
CA ALA A 49 13.59 -1.34 -9.08
C ALA A 49 14.85 -0.62 -8.59
N LEU A 50 16.04 -1.01 -9.07
CA LEU A 50 17.33 -0.47 -8.62
C LEU A 50 17.51 1.01 -8.95
N ASP A 51 17.05 1.46 -10.11
CA ASP A 51 17.25 2.84 -10.55
C ASP A 51 16.20 3.81 -9.93
N TRP A 52 15.03 3.29 -9.52
CA TRP A 52 13.95 4.11 -8.96
C TRP A 52 13.85 4.10 -7.44
N TYR A 53 14.26 3.03 -6.73
CA TYR A 53 14.16 2.99 -5.26
C TYR A 53 14.83 4.18 -4.56
N PRO A 54 15.98 4.75 -5.01
CA PRO A 54 16.59 5.88 -4.32
C PRO A 54 15.72 7.14 -4.40
N LYS A 55 14.94 7.29 -5.47
CA LYS A 55 14.00 8.42 -5.65
C LYS A 55 12.81 8.27 -4.71
N PHE A 56 12.25 7.07 -4.60
CA PHE A 56 11.18 6.79 -3.64
C PHE A 56 11.67 7.02 -2.20
N TYR A 57 12.84 6.47 -1.86
CA TYR A 57 13.45 6.68 -0.55
C TYR A 57 13.63 8.16 -0.22
N LYS A 58 14.14 8.96 -1.15
CA LYS A 58 14.29 10.42 -0.95
C LYS A 58 12.94 11.11 -0.73
N ALA A 59 11.89 10.68 -1.41
CA ALA A 59 10.56 11.26 -1.27
C ALA A 59 9.87 10.85 0.05
N THR A 60 10.04 9.60 0.49
CA THR A 60 9.31 9.07 1.65
C THR A 60 10.07 9.20 2.96
N LYS A 61 11.41 9.24 2.96
CA LYS A 61 12.21 9.31 4.19
C LYS A 61 11.84 10.50 5.08
N PRO A 62 11.69 11.74 4.58
CA PRO A 62 11.34 12.87 5.46
C PRO A 62 9.97 12.69 6.15
N VAL A 63 9.00 12.06 5.47
CA VAL A 63 7.68 11.77 6.04
C VAL A 63 7.79 10.74 7.17
N PHE A 64 8.63 9.71 6.98
CA PHE A 64 8.89 8.73 8.04
C PHE A 64 9.66 9.32 9.22
N GLU A 65 10.61 10.22 8.98
CA GLU A 65 11.35 10.93 10.03
C GLU A 65 10.40 11.82 10.85
N GLU A 66 9.50 12.56 10.20
CA GLU A 66 8.47 13.34 10.89
C GLU A 66 7.54 12.44 11.72
N LEU A 67 7.03 11.36 11.12
CA LEU A 67 6.15 10.42 11.82
C LEU A 67 6.85 9.82 13.05
N TYR A 68 8.12 9.43 12.91
CA TYR A 68 8.88 8.87 14.03
C TYR A 68 9.06 9.89 15.15
N ALA A 69 9.44 11.13 14.84
CA ALA A 69 9.61 12.19 15.84
C ALA A 69 8.31 12.46 16.62
N ARG A 70 7.15 12.44 15.94
CA ARG A 70 5.83 12.62 16.59
C ARG A 70 5.41 11.43 17.45
N VAL A 71 5.88 10.22 17.13
CA VAL A 71 5.70 9.05 17.99
C VAL A 71 6.58 9.16 19.22
N GLU A 72 7.87 9.49 19.02
CA GLU A 72 8.87 9.63 20.08
C GLU A 72 8.50 10.72 21.11
N ASP A 73 8.02 11.87 20.66
CA ASP A 73 7.60 12.97 21.55
C ASP A 73 6.18 12.79 22.15
N GLY A 74 5.51 11.69 21.80
CA GLY A 74 4.16 11.33 22.25
C GLY A 74 3.02 12.12 21.60
N SER A 75 3.29 12.97 20.61
CA SER A 75 2.27 13.76 19.91
C SER A 75 1.28 12.89 19.16
N GLU A 76 1.74 11.80 18.54
CA GLU A 76 0.86 10.87 17.84
C GLU A 76 -0.04 10.10 18.83
N THR A 77 0.49 9.74 20.01
CA THR A 77 -0.30 9.12 21.09
C THR A 77 -1.38 10.06 21.60
N ARG A 78 -1.04 11.33 21.89
CA ARG A 78 -2.02 12.35 22.31
C ARG A 78 -3.10 12.54 21.25
N ARG A 79 -2.70 12.74 19.99
CA ARG A 79 -3.62 12.86 18.85
C ARG A 79 -4.58 11.67 18.76
N SER A 80 -4.08 10.44 18.93
CA SER A 80 -4.90 9.23 18.91
C SER A 80 -5.89 9.20 20.06
N LEU A 81 -5.46 9.48 21.29
CA LEU A 81 -6.35 9.54 22.46
C LEU A 81 -7.44 10.61 22.30
N ASP A 82 -7.05 11.80 21.83
CA ASP A 82 -7.98 12.92 21.59
C ASP A 82 -9.04 12.56 20.55
N LYS A 83 -8.64 11.94 19.42
CA LYS A 83 -9.60 11.48 18.38
C LYS A 83 -10.51 10.37 18.92
N ASN A 84 -9.95 9.35 19.55
CA ASN A 84 -10.72 8.19 20.04
C ASN A 84 -11.67 8.53 21.19
N SER A 85 -11.41 9.63 21.92
CA SER A 85 -12.25 10.09 23.03
C SER A 85 -13.44 10.94 22.60
N GLN A 86 -13.55 11.30 21.31
CA GLN A 86 -14.69 12.07 20.80
C GLN A 86 -15.97 11.23 20.86
N ALA A 87 -17.08 11.84 21.30
CA ALA A 87 -18.37 11.16 21.44
C ALA A 87 -18.89 10.55 20.11
N ASP A 88 -18.51 11.16 18.98
CA ASP A 88 -18.90 10.75 17.63
C ASP A 88 -17.80 9.97 16.88
N TYR A 89 -16.73 9.55 17.57
CA TYR A 89 -15.58 8.89 16.96
C TYR A 89 -15.95 7.71 16.05
N ARG A 90 -16.84 6.82 16.52
CA ARG A 90 -17.26 5.64 15.73
C ARG A 90 -17.96 6.01 14.42
N ALA A 91 -18.79 7.04 14.43
CA ALA A 91 -19.51 7.49 13.25
C ALA A 91 -18.53 8.09 12.22
N LYS A 92 -17.60 8.93 12.68
CA LYS A 92 -16.53 9.49 11.84
C LYS A 92 -15.59 8.41 11.29
N LEU A 93 -15.22 7.43 12.11
CA LEU A 93 -14.39 6.30 11.67
C LEU A 93 -15.11 5.48 10.59
N GLU A 94 -16.41 5.21 10.74
CA GLU A 94 -17.16 4.49 9.71
C GLU A 94 -17.21 5.26 8.39
N GLU A 95 -17.31 6.60 8.43
CA GLU A 95 -17.22 7.43 7.22
C GLU A 95 -15.85 7.32 6.54
N GLU A 96 -14.76 7.45 7.29
CA GLU A 96 -13.39 7.29 6.79
C GLU A 96 -13.16 5.88 6.21
N LEU A 97 -13.62 4.82 6.89
CA LEU A 97 -13.52 3.44 6.40
C LEU A 97 -14.40 3.17 5.19
N LYS A 98 -15.59 3.77 5.14
CA LYS A 98 -16.50 3.68 3.99
C LYS A 98 -15.86 4.30 2.75
N GLU A 99 -15.22 5.47 2.87
CA GLU A 99 -14.52 6.12 1.76
C GLU A 99 -13.46 5.18 1.14
N ILE A 100 -12.64 4.55 1.98
CA ILE A 100 -11.63 3.59 1.52
C ILE A 100 -12.32 2.39 0.84
N ARG A 101 -13.29 1.77 1.51
CA ARG A 101 -14.01 0.58 1.01
C ARG A 101 -14.70 0.84 -0.32
N GLU A 102 -15.26 2.04 -0.50
CA GLU A 102 -16.00 2.45 -1.69
C GLU A 102 -15.13 3.04 -2.79
N SER A 103 -13.84 3.29 -2.52
CA SER A 103 -12.89 3.72 -3.55
C SER A 103 -12.84 2.72 -4.72
N GLU A 104 -12.58 3.26 -5.92
CA GLU A 104 -12.50 2.45 -7.15
C GLU A 104 -11.52 1.28 -7.01
N MET A 105 -10.37 1.53 -6.38
CA MET A 105 -9.32 0.53 -6.17
C MET A 105 -9.81 -0.65 -5.33
N TRP A 106 -10.50 -0.40 -4.22
CA TRP A 106 -10.93 -1.45 -3.31
C TRP A 106 -12.21 -2.18 -3.77
N ARG A 107 -13.08 -1.52 -4.54
CA ARG A 107 -14.18 -2.19 -5.26
C ARG A 107 -13.65 -3.15 -6.33
N ALA A 108 -12.70 -2.71 -7.16
CA ALA A 108 -12.05 -3.59 -8.14
C ALA A 108 -11.33 -4.76 -7.44
N GLY A 109 -10.64 -4.46 -6.34
CA GLY A 109 -9.96 -5.47 -5.54
C GLY A 109 -10.88 -6.51 -4.95
N GLN A 110 -12.11 -6.17 -4.56
CA GLN A 110 -13.09 -7.16 -4.08
C GLN A 110 -13.38 -8.23 -5.14
N THR A 111 -13.61 -7.80 -6.39
CA THR A 111 -13.84 -8.72 -7.51
C THR A 111 -12.58 -9.53 -7.80
N VAL A 112 -11.41 -8.89 -7.93
CA VAL A 112 -10.15 -9.59 -8.21
C VAL A 112 -9.86 -10.65 -7.14
N ARG A 113 -10.00 -10.32 -5.84
CA ARG A 113 -9.80 -11.27 -4.75
C ARG A 113 -10.75 -12.46 -4.83
N SER A 114 -12.01 -12.25 -5.22
CA SER A 114 -12.98 -13.36 -5.36
C SER A 114 -12.63 -14.36 -6.45
N LEU A 115 -11.79 -13.98 -7.42
CA LEU A 115 -11.37 -14.81 -8.55
C LEU A 115 -10.04 -15.52 -8.31
N ARG A 116 -9.43 -15.35 -7.14
CA ARG A 116 -8.12 -15.95 -6.87
C ARG A 116 -8.17 -17.48 -6.85
N PRO A 117 -7.11 -18.17 -7.31
CA PRO A 117 -7.09 -19.63 -7.42
C PRO A 117 -7.39 -20.36 -6.11
N GLU A 118 -6.95 -19.84 -4.97
CA GLU A 118 -7.14 -20.47 -3.66
C GLU A 118 -8.59 -20.46 -3.13
N ASN A 119 -9.49 -19.75 -3.81
CA ASN A 119 -10.92 -19.72 -3.46
C ASN A 119 -11.75 -20.78 -4.19
N ASN A 120 -11.12 -21.59 -5.06
CA ASN A 120 -11.72 -22.74 -5.74
C ASN A 120 -10.99 -24.04 -5.37
#